data_AF-A0A8H6BVH1-F1
#
_entry.id   AF-A0A8H6BVH1-F1
#
_cell.length_a   1.000
_cell.length_b   1.000
_cell.length_c   1.000
_cell.angle_alpha   90.00
_cell.angle_beta   90.00
_cell.angle_gamma   90.00
#
_symmetry.space_group_name_H-M   'P 1'
#
loop_
_entity.id
_entity.type
_entity.pdbx_description
1 polymer ?
#
loop_
_entity_poly.entity_id
_entity_poly.type
_entity_poly.pdbx_seq_one_letter_code
_entity_poly.pdbx_strand_id
1 'polypeptide(L)' 'MNGLMPLRIMGYRKTNKGVLLRFLFEGKIIKWLKLQDALEEYPDITDDYLDDYPDLQDYHLDHTDE' A
#
# COMPACT_ATOMS: atom_id res chain seq x y z
N MET A 1 10.97 -17.96 -3.03
CA MET A 1 9.94 -16.92 -3.16
C MET A 1 10.12 -16.24 -4.51
N ASN A 2 9.23 -16.50 -5.48
CA ASN A 2 9.19 -15.74 -6.74
C ASN A 2 8.18 -14.60 -6.56
N GLY A 3 8.45 -13.69 -5.62
CA GLY A 3 7.64 -12.49 -5.42
C GLY A 3 8.09 -11.40 -6.38
N LEU A 4 7.16 -10.70 -7.02
CA LEU A 4 7.49 -9.51 -7.82
C LEU A 4 8.09 -8.46 -6.88
N MET A 5 9.26 -7.93 -7.21
CA MET A 5 9.92 -6.90 -6.41
C MET A 5 9.25 -5.54 -6.65
N PRO A 6 8.75 -4.85 -5.60
CA PRO A 6 8.21 -3.51 -5.73
C PRO A 6 9.36 -2.53 -5.97
N LEU A 7 9.18 -1.62 -6.91
CA LEU A 7 10.12 -0.54 -7.21
C LEU A 7 9.75 0.75 -6.45
N ARG A 8 8.46 1.08 -6.38
CA ARG A 8 7.93 2.23 -5.62
C ARG A 8 6.42 2.21 -5.50
N ILE A 9 5.90 2.92 -4.51
CA ILE A 9 4.50 3.34 -4.46
C ILE A 9 4.35 4.62 -5.28
N MET A 10 3.38 4.61 -6.20
CA MET A 10 3.10 5.71 -7.12
C MET A 10 1.96 6.63 -6.65
N GLY A 11 1.25 6.25 -5.60
CA GLY A 11 0.12 6.99 -5.06
C GLY A 11 -0.85 6.09 -4.31
N TYR A 12 -1.94 6.69 -3.84
CA TYR A 12 -2.96 6.00 -3.05
C TYR A 12 -4.37 6.39 -3.50
N ARG A 13 -5.36 5.63 -3.03
CA ARG A 13 -6.78 5.93 -3.14
C ARG A 13 -7.47 5.57 -1.82
N LYS A 14 -8.14 6.55 -1.22
CA LYS A 14 -9.07 6.34 -0.11
C LYS A 14 -10.38 5.78 -0.64
N THR A 15 -10.89 4.73 -0.02
CA THR A 15 -12.18 4.09 -0.35
C THR A 15 -12.99 3.91 0.91
N ASN A 16 -14.28 3.64 0.76
CA ASN A 16 -15.16 3.24 1.87
C ASN A 16 -14.81 1.88 2.50
N LYS A 17 -13.75 1.21 2.02
CA LYS A 17 -13.22 -0.04 2.57
C LYS A 17 -11.74 0.09 2.96
N GLY A 18 -11.29 1.32 3.24
CA GLY A 18 -9.91 1.63 3.57
C GLY A 18 -9.06 2.17 2.41
N VAL A 19 -7.73 2.10 2.57
CA VAL A 19 -6.75 2.65 1.63
C VAL A 19 -6.24 1.60 0.67
N LEU A 20 -6.15 1.97 -0.61
CA LEU A 20 -5.43 1.22 -1.64
C LEU A 20 -4.16 1.97 -2.04
N LEU A 21 -3.04 1.27 -2.14
CA LEU A 21 -1.75 1.79 -2.61
C LEU A 21 -1.45 1.28 -4.02
N ARG A 22 -0.98 2.17 -4.88
CA ARG A 22 -0.60 1.86 -6.26
C ARG A 22 0.88 1.55 -6.34
N PHE A 23 1.23 0.29 -6.48
CA PHE A 23 2.61 -0.16 -6.62
C PHE A 23 3.04 -0.24 -8.08
N LEU A 24 4.29 0.14 -8.32
CA LEU A 24 5.06 -0.21 -9.53
C LEU A 24 6.03 -1.33 -9.16
N PHE A 25 5.99 -2.44 -9.89
CA PHE A 25 6.89 -3.58 -9.74
C PHE A 25 7.87 -3.67 -10.91
N GLU A 26 8.90 -4.49 -10.74
CA GLU A 26 9.75 -4.92 -11.84
C GLU A 26 8.94 -5.45 -13.03
N GLY A 27 9.46 -5.26 -14.24
CA GLY A 27 8.72 -5.57 -15.47
C GLY A 27 7.61 -4.58 -15.82
N LYS A 28 7.57 -3.39 -15.17
CA LYS A 28 6.56 -2.33 -15.39
C LYS A 28 5.14 -2.77 -15.03
N ILE A 29 5.02 -3.72 -14.11
CA ILE A 29 3.72 -4.21 -13.64
C ILE A 29 3.17 -3.21 -12.61
N ILE A 30 1.91 -2.83 -12.76
CA ILE A 30 1.22 -1.92 -11.84
C ILE A 30 0.10 -2.69 -11.15
N LYS A 31 0.07 -2.65 -9.82
CA LYS A 31 -1.02 -3.24 -9.03
C LYS A 31 -1.50 -2.27 -7.96
N TRP A 32 -2.75 -2.45 -7.56
CA TRP A 32 -3.30 -1.83 -6.36
C TRP A 32 -3.37 -2.89 -5.26
N LEU A 33 -2.79 -2.58 -4.11
CA LEU A 33 -2.85 -3.42 -2.92
C LEU A 33 -3.61 -2.68 -1.83
N LYS A 34 -4.35 -3.39 -0.99
CA LYS A 34 -4.85 -2.78 0.24
C LYS A 34 -3.68 -2.42 1.13
N LEU A 35 -3.84 -1.39 1.96
CA LEU A 35 -2.78 -0.97 2.86
C LEU A 35 -2.33 -2.11 3.79
N GLN A 36 -3.26 -2.90 4.34
CA GLN A 36 -2.93 -4.08 5.12
C GLN A 36 -2.10 -5.12 4.35
N ASP A 37 -2.51 -5.48 3.13
CA ASP A 37 -1.76 -6.44 2.29
C ASP A 37 -0.35 -5.89 1.95
N ALA A 38 -0.25 -4.58 1.71
CA ALA A 38 1.02 -3.91 1.41
C ALA A 38 1.98 -3.94 2.61
N LEU A 39 1.47 -3.74 3.84
CA LEU A 39 2.24 -3.85 5.08
C LEU A 39 2.70 -5.29 5.34
N GLU A 40 1.90 -6.30 4.96
CA GLU A 40 2.27 -7.71 5.12
C GLU A 40 3.32 -8.16 4.08
N GLU A 41 3.10 -7.83 2.80
CA GLU A 41 3.95 -8.32 1.71
C GLU A 41 5.21 -7.46 1.51
N TYR A 42 5.12 -6.15 1.74
CA TYR A 42 6.15 -5.17 1.40
C TYR A 42 6.30 -4.09 2.50
N PRO A 43 6.64 -4.47 3.75
CA PRO A 43 6.63 -3.56 4.90
C PRO A 43 7.58 -2.38 4.72
N ASP A 44 8.85 -2.61 4.40
CA ASP A 44 9.89 -1.55 4.38
C ASP A 44 9.51 -0.35 3.48
N ILE A 45 9.02 -0.63 2.27
CA ILE A 45 8.63 0.42 1.31
C ILE A 45 7.28 1.05 1.65
N THR A 46 6.42 0.30 2.36
CA THR A 46 5.11 0.79 2.77
C THR A 46 5.24 1.71 3.98
N ASP A 47 6.05 1.34 4.96
CA ASP A 47 6.34 2.14 6.15
C ASP A 47 7.03 3.46 5.76
N ASP A 48 8.05 3.43 4.89
CA ASP A 48 8.71 4.62 4.36
C ASP A 48 7.71 5.56 3.63
N TYR A 49 6.74 4.99 2.93
CA TYR A 49 5.68 5.78 2.31
C TYR A 49 4.70 6.36 3.33
N LEU A 50 4.41 5.64 4.43
CA LEU A 50 3.52 6.14 5.48
C LEU A 50 4.15 7.24 6.34
N ASP A 51 5.47 7.31 6.43
CA ASP A 51 6.17 8.43 7.09
C ASP A 51 5.81 9.79 6.43
N ASP A 52 5.63 9.79 5.10
CA ASP A 52 5.19 10.97 4.34
C ASP A 52 3.67 11.19 4.37
N TYR A 53 2.88 10.12 4.63
CA TYR A 53 1.41 10.13 4.61
C TYR A 53 0.80 9.40 5.83
N PRO A 54 1.04 9.90 7.06
CA PRO A 54 0.64 9.19 8.28
C PRO A 54 -0.88 9.05 8.44
N ASP A 55 -1.66 9.94 7.81
CA ASP A 55 -3.12 9.95 7.86
C ASP A 55 -3.76 8.76 7.11
N LEU A 56 -2.98 8.04 6.29
CA LEU A 56 -3.48 6.88 5.55
C LEU A 56 -3.72 5.68 6.45
N GLN A 57 -2.89 5.48 7.47
CA GLN A 57 -3.06 4.37 8.40
C GLN A 57 -4.31 4.58 9.27
N ASP A 58 -4.46 5.77 9.84
CA ASP A 58 -5.65 6.14 10.61
C ASP A 58 -6.93 6.00 9.77
N TYR A 59 -6.94 6.57 8.56
CA TYR A 59 -8.09 6.44 7.66
C TYR A 59 -8.39 4.99 7.32
N HIS A 60 -7.37 4.15 7.13
CA HIS A 60 -7.56 2.74 6.82
C HIS A 60 -8.29 2.04 7.95
N LEU A 61 -7.81 2.19 9.18
CA LEU A 61 -8.38 1.59 10.39
C LEU A 61 -9.83 2.04 10.63
N ASP A 62 -10.13 3.32 10.38
CA ASP A 62 -11.49 3.86 10.52
C ASP A 62 -12.49 3.33 9.48
N HIS A 63 -12.00 2.79 8.36
CA HIS A 63 -12.82 2.39 7.19
C HIS A 63 -12.70 0.91 6.83
N THR A 64 -11.96 0.14 7.61
CA THR A 64 -12.00 -1.32 7.58
C THR A 64 -12.68 -1.80 8.84
N ASP A 65 -13.95 -2.20 8.72
CA ASP A 65 -14.54 -3.10 9.70
C ASP A 65 -13.71 -4.40 9.71
N GLU A 66 -13.38 -4.90 10.91
CA GLU A 66 -12.73 -6.20 11.14
C GLU A 66 -13.26 -7.33 10.23
#